data_AF-A0A067QUE7-F1
#
_entry.id   AF-A0A067QUE7-F1
#
_cell.length_a   1.000
_cell.length_b   1.000
_cell.length_c   1.000
_cell.angle_alpha   90.00
_cell.angle_beta   90.00
_cell.angle_gamma   90.00
#
_symmetry.space_group_name_H-M   'P 1'
#
loop_
_entity.id
_entity.type
_entity.pdbx_description
1 polymer ?
#
loop_
_entity_poly.entity_id
_entity_poly.type
_entity_poly.pdbx_seq_one_letter_code
_entity_poly.pdbx_strand_id
1 'polypeptide(L)'
;MYLRLSAVSGVRSRKKMSKLLALDKLGTLFKIIKTNGGISGTLYKLFRQDDVKVGTLVGEDKYGNKYYENNMYFYGRNRWVEYADKVYLDYDGSQVPAEWFGWLHYKTDLPPHKDPNRPKYRWMADHIENMSGTEHAYMPYSTTRPKIQAWVPPKPQS
;
A
#
# COMPACT_ATOMS: atom_id res chain seq x y z
N MET A 1 9.34 24.05 -65.12
CA MET A 1 7.93 23.87 -64.72
C MET A 1 7.92 23.32 -63.29
N TYR A 2 7.53 24.17 -62.34
CA TYR A 2 7.15 23.95 -60.93
C TYR A 2 8.02 23.12 -59.96
N LEU A 3 8.72 23.85 -59.08
CA LEU A 3 9.10 23.42 -57.73
C LEU A 3 7.85 23.38 -56.83
N ARG A 4 7.54 22.23 -56.21
CA ARG A 4 6.62 22.14 -55.07
C ARG A 4 7.42 22.06 -53.76
N LEU A 5 7.51 23.17 -53.04
CA LEU A 5 7.89 23.20 -51.63
C LEU A 5 6.70 22.69 -50.79
N SER A 6 6.87 21.55 -50.12
CA SER A 6 5.92 21.06 -49.12
C SER A 6 6.26 21.66 -47.76
N ALA A 7 5.35 22.45 -47.21
CA ALA A 7 5.45 23.03 -45.88
C ALA A 7 5.22 21.94 -44.81
N VAL A 8 6.28 21.53 -44.10
CA VAL A 8 6.21 20.74 -42.86
C VAL A 8 6.87 21.55 -41.75
N SER A 9 6.21 22.61 -41.29
CA SER A 9 6.72 23.45 -40.20
C SER A 9 5.58 23.98 -39.34
N GLY A 10 5.01 23.13 -38.48
CA GLY A 10 3.98 23.59 -37.53
C GLY A 10 3.88 22.82 -36.23
N VAL A 11 4.10 21.50 -36.26
CA VAL A 11 3.81 20.64 -35.08
C VAL A 11 4.98 20.57 -34.09
N ARG A 12 6.20 20.88 -34.53
CA ARG A 12 7.43 20.69 -33.72
C ARG A 12 7.70 21.79 -32.68
N SER A 13 7.12 22.98 -32.83
CA SER A 13 7.42 24.17 -32.00
C SER A 13 6.62 24.21 -30.68
N ARG A 14 5.33 23.84 -30.70
CA ARG A 14 4.44 23.93 -29.53
C ARG A 14 4.88 23.06 -28.34
N LYS A 15 5.40 21.85 -28.62
CA LYS A 15 5.87 20.91 -27.58
C LYS A 15 7.14 21.39 -26.85
N LYS A 16 7.94 22.28 -27.45
CA LYS A 16 9.11 22.88 -26.77
C LYS A 16 8.72 24.05 -25.87
N MET A 17 7.73 24.86 -26.28
CA MET A 17 7.30 26.03 -25.49
C MET A 17 6.48 25.67 -24.24
N SER A 18 5.61 24.65 -24.28
CA SER A 18 4.84 24.24 -23.08
C SER A 18 5.75 23.73 -21.95
N LYS A 19 6.84 23.07 -22.33
CA LYS A 19 7.90 22.59 -21.42
C LYS A 19 8.75 23.72 -20.86
N LEU A 20 8.98 24.77 -21.65
CA LEU A 20 9.70 26.00 -21.25
C LEU A 20 8.90 26.85 -20.26
N LEU A 21 7.57 26.90 -20.41
CA LEU A 21 6.65 27.63 -19.53
C LEU A 21 6.05 26.78 -18.40
N ALA A 22 6.52 25.54 -18.22
CA ALA A 22 6.04 24.58 -17.22
C ALA A 22 4.51 24.32 -17.21
N LEU A 23 3.79 24.64 -18.29
CA LEU A 23 2.34 24.42 -18.42
C LEU A 23 1.97 22.92 -18.25
N ASP A 24 2.86 22.03 -18.65
CA ASP A 24 2.72 20.59 -18.50
C ASP A 24 2.67 20.17 -17.02
N LYS A 25 3.42 20.86 -16.15
CA LYS A 25 3.43 20.59 -14.70
C LYS A 25 2.15 21.06 -14.04
N LEU A 26 1.63 22.22 -14.44
CA LEU A 26 0.33 22.72 -13.96
C LEU A 26 -0.81 21.78 -14.37
N GLY A 27 -0.81 21.28 -15.61
CA GLY A 27 -1.78 20.28 -16.04
C GLY A 27 -1.72 18.99 -15.21
N THR A 28 -0.51 18.55 -14.85
CA THR A 28 -0.32 17.39 -13.97
C THR A 28 -0.83 17.67 -12.55
N LEU A 29 -0.58 18.87 -12.01
CA LEU A 29 -1.09 19.29 -10.70
C LEU A 29 -2.63 19.31 -10.67
N PHE A 30 -3.28 19.89 -11.68
CA PHE A 30 -4.74 19.87 -11.77
C PHE A 30 -5.30 18.46 -11.88
N LYS A 31 -4.61 17.57 -12.60
CA LYS A 31 -4.98 16.15 -12.65
C LYS A 31 -4.89 15.51 -11.27
N ILE A 32 -3.81 15.75 -10.53
CA ILE A 32 -3.61 15.27 -9.15
C ILE A 32 -4.74 15.72 -8.24
N ILE A 33 -5.05 17.03 -8.24
CA ILE A 33 -6.10 17.60 -7.40
C ILE A 33 -7.45 16.97 -7.73
N LYS A 34 -7.77 16.81 -9.02
CA LYS A 34 -9.04 16.21 -9.44
C LYS A 34 -9.16 14.75 -9.03
N THR A 35 -8.10 13.95 -9.18
CA THR A 35 -8.13 12.52 -8.85
C THR A 35 -8.23 12.25 -7.36
N ASN A 36 -7.67 13.13 -6.53
CA ASN A 36 -7.68 12.97 -5.08
C ASN A 36 -8.93 13.54 -4.38
N GLY A 37 -9.99 13.83 -5.14
CA GLY A 37 -11.24 14.35 -4.57
C GLY A 37 -11.23 15.85 -4.32
N GLY A 38 -10.40 16.61 -5.05
CA GLY A 38 -10.30 18.06 -4.93
C GLY A 38 -9.21 18.51 -3.96
N ILE A 39 -9.27 19.80 -3.62
CA ILE A 39 -8.25 20.46 -2.78
C ILE A 39 -8.25 19.88 -1.36
N SER A 40 -9.42 19.67 -0.76
CA SER A 40 -9.55 19.11 0.60
C SER A 40 -8.99 17.69 0.68
N GLY A 41 -9.36 16.80 -0.24
CA GLY A 41 -8.84 15.44 -0.29
C GLY A 41 -7.33 15.39 -0.56
N THR A 42 -6.84 16.30 -1.40
CA THR A 42 -5.39 16.46 -1.63
C THR A 42 -4.66 16.91 -0.38
N LEU A 43 -5.19 17.89 0.35
CA LEU A 43 -4.62 18.36 1.63
C LEU A 43 -4.68 17.28 2.70
N TYR A 44 -5.77 16.52 2.78
CA TYR A 44 -5.89 15.38 3.69
C TYR A 44 -4.82 14.33 3.38
N LYS A 45 -4.62 13.99 2.10
CA LYS A 45 -3.58 13.05 1.70
C LYS A 45 -2.17 13.56 1.97
N LEU A 46 -1.94 14.85 1.77
CA LEU A 46 -0.68 15.48 2.11
C LEU A 46 -0.41 15.42 3.62
N PHE A 47 -1.43 15.67 4.45
CA PHE A 47 -1.31 15.62 5.91
C PHE A 47 -1.09 14.20 6.44
N ARG A 48 -1.75 13.19 5.85
CA ARG A 48 -1.72 11.82 6.36
C ARG A 48 -0.63 10.95 5.72
N GLN A 49 -0.31 11.13 4.44
CA GLN A 49 0.63 10.28 3.70
C GLN A 49 1.91 11.00 3.28
N ASP A 50 2.05 12.30 3.56
CA ASP A 50 3.17 13.17 3.16
C ASP A 50 3.43 13.27 1.64
N ASP A 51 2.64 12.57 0.83
CA ASP A 51 2.85 12.44 -0.60
C ASP A 51 1.51 12.41 -1.35
N VAL A 52 1.48 13.10 -2.49
CA VAL A 52 0.29 13.24 -3.31
C VAL A 52 0.54 12.55 -4.65
N LYS A 53 0.20 11.28 -4.68
CA LYS A 53 0.31 10.43 -5.87
C LYS A 53 -1.01 10.30 -6.62
N VAL A 54 -0.91 9.89 -7.88
CA VAL A 54 -2.06 9.49 -8.70
C VAL A 54 -1.80 8.10 -9.21
N GLY A 55 -2.75 7.20 -9.05
CA GLY A 55 -2.65 5.83 -9.52
C GLY A 55 -3.99 5.23 -9.86
N THR A 56 -3.92 4.08 -10.52
CA THR A 56 -5.10 3.25 -10.77
C THR A 56 -5.34 2.40 -9.54
N LEU A 57 -6.58 2.36 -9.05
CA LEU A 57 -6.97 1.45 -7.97
C LEU A 57 -6.90 0.01 -8.49
N VAL A 58 -6.00 -0.78 -7.93
CA VAL A 58 -5.80 -2.19 -8.29
C VAL A 58 -6.78 -3.07 -7.51
N GLY A 59 -7.06 -2.73 -6.25
CA GLY A 59 -8.08 -3.39 -5.46
C GLY A 59 -8.09 -2.93 -4.01
N GLU A 60 -9.00 -3.51 -3.25
CA GLU A 60 -9.21 -3.27 -1.82
C GLU A 60 -9.12 -4.60 -1.08
N ASP A 61 -8.50 -4.61 0.09
CA ASP A 61 -8.50 -5.79 0.96
C ASP A 61 -9.73 -5.86 1.87
N LYS A 62 -9.85 -6.94 2.63
CA LYS A 62 -10.95 -7.13 3.59
C LYS A 62 -10.93 -6.15 4.76
N TYR A 63 -9.83 -5.43 4.98
CA TYR A 63 -9.67 -4.48 6.08
C TYR A 63 -9.96 -3.04 5.66
N GLY A 64 -10.13 -2.78 4.36
CA GLY A 64 -10.39 -1.46 3.77
C GLY A 64 -9.13 -0.75 3.25
N ASN A 65 -7.98 -1.44 3.19
CA ASN A 65 -6.77 -0.88 2.60
C ASN A 65 -6.88 -0.91 1.08
N LYS A 66 -6.56 0.21 0.44
CA LYS A 66 -6.66 0.39 -1.01
C LYS A 66 -5.29 0.38 -1.65
N TYR A 67 -5.12 -0.44 -2.68
CA TYR A 67 -3.84 -0.64 -3.36
C TYR A 67 -3.84 0.04 -4.71
N TYR A 68 -2.80 0.82 -4.99
CA TYR A 68 -2.69 1.62 -6.20
C TYR A 68 -1.42 1.31 -6.97
N GLU A 69 -1.50 1.42 -8.30
CA GLU A 69 -0.37 1.27 -9.19
C GLU A 69 -0.30 2.39 -10.23
N ASN A 70 0.92 2.86 -10.51
CA ASN A 70 1.21 3.75 -11.61
C ASN A 70 2.65 3.57 -12.13
N ASN A 71 2.77 2.89 -13.29
CA ASN A 71 4.04 2.60 -13.96
C ASN A 71 4.74 3.81 -14.57
N MET A 72 4.15 5.02 -14.50
CA MET A 72 4.88 6.25 -14.83
C MET A 72 5.88 6.64 -13.74
N TYR A 73 5.68 6.18 -12.50
CA TYR A 73 6.64 6.40 -11.43
C TYR A 73 7.79 5.40 -11.49
N PHE A 74 8.92 5.78 -10.89
CA PHE A 74 10.09 4.91 -10.76
C PHE A 74 9.75 3.63 -9.98
N TYR A 75 10.45 2.55 -10.31
CA TYR A 75 10.33 1.26 -9.64
C TYR A 75 10.55 1.40 -8.13
N GLY A 76 9.67 0.80 -7.32
CA GLY A 76 9.66 0.98 -5.86
C GLY A 76 8.77 2.12 -5.36
N ARG A 77 8.36 3.05 -6.24
CA ARG A 77 7.31 4.06 -5.92
C ARG A 77 6.03 3.89 -6.72
N ASN A 78 6.04 3.04 -7.75
CA ASN A 78 4.90 2.79 -8.63
C ASN A 78 3.77 2.01 -7.96
N ARG A 79 4.02 1.24 -6.90
CA ARG A 79 2.99 0.56 -6.09
C ARG A 79 2.94 1.18 -4.69
N TRP A 80 1.75 1.42 -4.17
CA TRP A 80 1.57 1.87 -2.79
C TRP A 80 0.21 1.44 -2.24
N VAL A 81 0.09 1.54 -0.92
CA VAL A 81 -1.14 1.30 -0.17
C VAL A 81 -1.63 2.62 0.44
N GLU A 82 -2.93 2.84 0.38
CA GLU A 82 -3.62 3.81 1.24
C GLU A 82 -4.37 2.99 2.30
N TYR A 83 -3.93 3.11 3.55
CA TYR A 83 -4.53 2.39 4.66
C TYR A 83 -5.99 2.82 4.89
N ALA A 84 -6.78 1.91 5.46
CA ALA A 84 -8.18 2.14 5.76
C ALA A 84 -8.38 3.41 6.63
N ASP A 85 -9.49 4.12 6.40
CA ASP A 85 -9.82 5.33 7.15
C ASP A 85 -10.13 5.07 8.63
N LYS A 86 -10.56 3.84 8.96
CA LYS A 86 -10.83 3.39 10.33
C LYS A 86 -9.62 3.51 11.27
N VAL A 87 -8.41 3.42 10.72
CA VAL A 87 -7.15 3.46 11.48
C VAL A 87 -6.64 4.89 11.65
N TYR A 88 -7.09 5.81 10.77
CA TYR A 88 -6.71 7.21 10.79
C TYR A 88 -5.18 7.42 10.78
N LEU A 89 -4.58 7.84 11.90
CA LEU A 89 -3.14 8.14 12.02
C LEU A 89 -2.32 6.94 12.54
N ASP A 90 -2.96 5.94 13.15
CA ASP A 90 -2.26 4.78 13.75
C ASP A 90 -1.99 3.68 12.69
N TYR A 91 -1.74 4.09 11.46
CA TYR A 91 -1.50 3.15 10.37
C TYR A 91 -0.10 2.53 10.50
N ASP A 92 0.00 1.23 10.23
CA ASP A 92 1.26 0.51 10.32
C ASP A 92 1.48 -0.41 9.12
N GLY A 93 2.75 -0.62 8.77
CA GLY A 93 3.19 -1.54 7.72
C GLY A 93 2.69 -2.96 7.92
N SER A 94 2.51 -3.38 9.17
CA SER A 94 2.00 -4.72 9.50
C SER A 94 0.51 -4.91 9.22
N GLN A 95 -0.26 -3.85 8.94
CA GLN A 95 -1.69 -3.96 8.62
C GLN A 95 -1.97 -4.49 7.21
N VAL A 96 -0.95 -4.59 6.36
CA VAL A 96 -1.06 -5.19 5.03
C VAL A 96 -1.15 -6.72 5.17
N PRO A 97 -2.25 -7.36 4.72
CA PRO A 97 -2.36 -8.81 4.78
C PRO A 97 -1.30 -9.50 3.92
N ALA A 98 -0.96 -10.73 4.31
CA ALA A 98 -0.04 -11.60 3.57
C ALA A 98 -0.40 -11.73 2.08
N GLU A 99 -1.68 -11.56 1.75
CA GLU A 99 -2.11 -11.57 0.36
C GLU A 99 -1.56 -10.43 -0.47
N TRP A 100 -1.79 -9.20 -0.02
CA TRP A 100 -1.32 -8.01 -0.71
C TRP A 100 0.16 -7.73 -0.49
N PHE A 101 0.75 -8.28 0.57
CA PHE A 101 2.16 -8.10 0.91
C PHE A 101 3.09 -8.53 -0.24
N GLY A 102 2.82 -9.67 -0.88
CA GLY A 102 3.63 -10.17 -2.00
C GLY A 102 3.62 -9.23 -3.21
N TRP A 103 2.46 -8.74 -3.59
CA TRP A 103 2.30 -7.82 -4.72
C TRP A 103 2.92 -6.44 -4.44
N LEU A 104 2.71 -5.92 -3.22
CA LEU A 104 3.24 -4.62 -2.80
C LEU A 104 4.78 -4.61 -2.77
N HIS A 105 5.40 -5.73 -2.38
CA HIS A 105 6.85 -5.89 -2.30
C HIS A 105 7.47 -6.55 -3.54
N TYR A 106 6.80 -6.53 -4.68
CA TYR A 106 7.31 -7.06 -5.97
C TYR A 106 7.75 -8.53 -5.92
N LYS A 107 7.19 -9.34 -5.02
CA LYS A 107 7.38 -10.79 -5.03
C LYS A 107 6.55 -11.45 -6.13
N THR A 108 5.40 -10.87 -6.43
CA THR A 108 4.48 -11.34 -7.47
C THR A 108 3.97 -10.14 -8.28
N ASP A 109 3.73 -10.36 -9.57
CA ASP A 109 3.08 -9.35 -10.43
C ASP A 109 1.56 -9.42 -10.37
N LEU A 110 1.01 -10.60 -10.06
CA LEU A 110 -0.41 -10.80 -9.94
C LEU A 110 -0.91 -10.32 -8.57
N PRO A 111 -1.93 -9.44 -8.51
CA PRO A 111 -2.62 -9.12 -7.27
C PRO A 111 -3.48 -10.31 -6.80
N PRO A 112 -3.87 -10.36 -5.52
CA PRO A 112 -4.56 -11.52 -4.92
C PRO A 112 -5.83 -11.97 -5.66
N HIS A 113 -6.56 -11.03 -6.27
CA HIS A 113 -7.79 -11.32 -6.99
C HIS A 113 -7.57 -11.89 -8.41
N LYS A 114 -6.35 -11.82 -8.95
CA LYS A 114 -6.00 -12.37 -10.27
C LYS A 114 -5.14 -13.63 -10.19
N ASP A 115 -4.66 -13.99 -9.00
CA ASP A 115 -3.79 -15.15 -8.81
C ASP A 115 -4.62 -16.41 -8.49
N PRO A 116 -4.75 -17.36 -9.44
CA PRO A 116 -5.50 -18.59 -9.21
C PRO A 116 -4.74 -19.60 -8.33
N ASN A 117 -3.41 -19.46 -8.20
CA ASN A 117 -2.55 -20.45 -7.53
C ASN A 117 -2.32 -20.14 -6.06
N ARG A 118 -3.00 -19.12 -5.52
CA ARG A 118 -2.85 -18.72 -4.13
C ARG A 118 -3.43 -19.80 -3.20
N PRO A 119 -2.61 -20.41 -2.31
CA PRO A 119 -3.07 -21.49 -1.47
C PRO A 119 -4.08 -20.98 -0.45
N LYS A 120 -5.23 -21.66 -0.35
CA LYS A 120 -6.25 -21.42 0.68
C LYS A 120 -6.46 -22.71 1.46
N TYR A 121 -5.78 -22.81 2.60
CA TYR A 121 -5.87 -23.97 3.49
C TYR A 121 -6.81 -23.69 4.66
N ARG A 122 -7.46 -24.75 5.16
CA ARG A 122 -8.40 -24.65 6.30
C ARG A 122 -7.76 -24.19 7.61
N TRP A 123 -6.45 -24.38 7.76
CA TRP A 123 -5.69 -24.02 8.95
C TRP A 123 -5.09 -22.61 8.88
N MET A 124 -5.25 -21.91 7.75
CA MET A 124 -4.69 -20.57 7.58
C MET A 124 -5.46 -19.59 8.45
N ALA A 125 -4.76 -18.94 9.39
CA ALA A 125 -5.34 -17.92 10.25
C ALA A 125 -5.57 -16.62 9.46
N ASP A 126 -6.55 -15.85 9.92
CA ASP A 126 -6.74 -14.50 9.43
C ASP A 126 -5.56 -13.60 9.83
N HIS A 127 -5.29 -12.60 9.00
CA HIS A 127 -4.21 -11.65 9.26
C HIS A 127 -4.48 -10.84 10.53
N ILE A 128 -3.45 -10.69 11.34
CA ILE A 128 -3.45 -9.90 12.57
C ILE A 128 -2.27 -8.94 12.43
N GLU A 129 -2.49 -7.67 12.78
CA GLU A 129 -1.44 -6.67 12.81
C GLU A 129 -0.41 -6.94 13.91
N ASN A 130 0.68 -6.18 13.92
CA ASN A 130 1.70 -6.32 14.94
C ASN A 130 1.21 -5.77 16.28
N MET A 131 0.93 -6.67 17.22
CA MET A 131 0.48 -6.33 18.58
C MET A 131 1.63 -6.02 19.56
N SER A 132 2.87 -5.86 19.07
CA SER A 132 4.01 -5.52 19.92
C SER A 132 3.78 -4.22 20.69
N GLY A 133 4.12 -4.19 21.98
CA GLY A 133 3.92 -3.01 22.82
C GLY A 133 2.47 -2.79 23.30
N THR A 134 1.54 -3.68 22.93
CA THR A 134 0.16 -3.68 23.44
C THR A 134 -0.04 -4.77 24.50
N GLU A 135 -1.20 -4.79 25.16
CA GLU A 135 -1.59 -5.86 26.08
C GLU A 135 -1.65 -7.25 25.39
N HIS A 136 -1.86 -7.28 24.08
CA HIS A 136 -1.92 -8.51 23.29
C HIS A 136 -0.57 -8.95 22.72
N ALA A 137 0.53 -8.38 23.21
CA ALA A 137 1.87 -8.79 22.80
C ALA A 137 2.15 -10.25 23.17
N TYR A 138 2.83 -10.97 22.27
CA TYR A 138 3.23 -12.35 22.53
C TYR A 138 4.26 -12.42 23.67
N MET A 139 3.90 -13.11 24.76
CA MET A 139 4.82 -13.40 25.86
C MET A 139 5.20 -14.88 25.84
N PRO A 140 6.48 -15.22 25.65
CA PRO A 140 6.90 -16.62 25.62
C PRO A 140 6.74 -17.25 27.01
N TYR A 141 6.29 -18.49 27.04
CA TYR A 141 6.18 -19.31 28.24
C TYR A 141 6.81 -20.68 28.01
N SER A 142 7.15 -21.39 29.09
CA SER A 142 7.58 -22.78 28.96
C SER A 142 6.41 -23.64 28.50
N THR A 143 6.52 -24.20 27.29
CA THR A 143 5.57 -25.20 26.77
C THR A 143 5.76 -26.58 27.41
N THR A 144 6.81 -26.75 28.22
CA THR A 144 7.12 -28.01 28.92
C THR A 144 6.54 -28.04 30.32
N ARG A 145 6.02 -29.20 30.72
CA ARG A 145 5.61 -29.49 32.10
C ARG A 145 6.85 -29.68 32.98
N PRO A 146 6.78 -29.40 34.31
CA PRO A 146 7.88 -29.70 35.22
C PRO A 146 8.21 -31.20 35.15
N LYS A 147 9.51 -31.51 34.93
CA LYS A 147 9.99 -32.89 34.79
C LYS A 147 10.08 -33.62 36.13
N ILE A 148 10.32 -32.89 37.21
CA ILE A 148 10.46 -33.41 38.56
C ILE A 148 9.20 -33.05 39.33
N GLN A 149 8.55 -34.06 39.91
CA GLN A 149 7.38 -33.85 40.78
C GLN A 149 7.87 -33.63 42.22
N ALA A 150 7.46 -32.53 42.83
CA ALA A 150 7.78 -32.24 44.22
C ALA A 150 6.93 -33.11 45.16
N TRP A 151 7.54 -33.63 46.23
CA TRP A 151 6.80 -34.27 47.30
C TRP A 151 5.98 -33.22 48.09
N VAL A 152 4.70 -33.52 48.36
CA VAL A 152 3.81 -32.65 49.14
C VAL A 152 3.67 -33.25 50.56
N PRO A 153 4.04 -32.51 51.63
CA PRO A 153 3.96 -33.02 52.98
C PRO A 153 2.51 -33.25 53.44
N PRO A 154 2.24 -34.28 54.27
CA PRO A 154 0.93 -34.48 54.87
C PRO A 154 0.59 -33.34 55.83
N LYS A 155 -0.70 -32.96 55.91
CA LYS A 155 -1.17 -31.98 56.89
C LYS A 155 -1.13 -32.56 58.32
N PRO A 156 -0.80 -31.78 59.36
CA PRO A 156 -0.87 -32.24 60.74
C PRO A 156 -2.30 -32.66 61.10
N GLN A 157 -2.47 -33.74 61.86
CA GLN A 157 -3.76 -34.09 62.46
C GLN A 157 -4.03 -33.13 63.62
N SER A 158 -5.15 -32.41 63.55
CA SER A 158 -5.65 -31.50 64.60
C SER A 158 -6.24 -32.26 65.78
#